data_AF-A0A9E4KRI4-F1
#
_entry.id   AF-A0A9E4KRI4-F1
#
_cell.length_a   1.000
_cell.length_b   1.000
_cell.length_c   1.000
_cell.angle_alpha   90.00
_cell.angle_beta   90.00
_cell.angle_gamma   90.00
#
_symmetry.space_group_name_H-M   'P 1'
#
loop_
_entity.id
_entity.type
_entity.pdbx_description
1 polymer ?
#
loop_
_entity_poly.entity_id
_entity_poly.type
_entity_poly.pdbx_seq_one_letter_code
_entity_poly.pdbx_strand_id
1 'polypeptide(L)'
;MFESSITSKGQTTLPKAVRDSLAVKAGDKVRYVIVEDGVLIMPVRSTRRLFRSLRYEGPVVSLEEMDKAIAEGATEGWLRSTQT
;
A
#
# COMPACT_ATOMS: atom_id res chain seq x y z
N MET A 1 6.73 -12.42 26.20
CA MET A 1 6.46 -13.28 25.03
C MET A 1 4.95 -13.31 24.83
N PHE A 2 4.46 -13.24 23.59
CA PHE A 2 3.03 -13.28 23.29
C PHE A 2 2.71 -14.57 22.55
N GLU A 3 1.60 -15.22 22.89
CA GLU A 3 1.14 -16.47 22.28
C GLU A 3 -0.34 -16.38 21.93
N SER A 4 -0.74 -17.10 20.89
CA SER A 4 -2.13 -17.25 20.45
C SER A 4 -2.34 -18.66 19.92
N SER A 5 -3.50 -19.24 20.16
CA SER A 5 -3.89 -20.50 19.52
C SER A 5 -4.36 -20.26 18.08
N ILE A 6 -4.21 -21.29 17.25
CA ILE A 6 -4.84 -21.35 15.94
C ILE A 6 -6.11 -22.18 16.09
N THR A 7 -7.25 -21.64 15.63
CA THR A 7 -8.53 -22.36 15.62
C THR A 7 -8.51 -23.49 14.60
N SER A 8 -9.46 -24.42 14.69
CA SER A 8 -9.61 -25.50 13.70
C SER A 8 -9.79 -25.01 12.25
N LYS A 9 -10.23 -23.76 12.07
CA LYS A 9 -10.37 -23.11 10.76
C LYS A 9 -9.11 -22.39 10.29
N GLY A 10 -7.98 -22.53 10.99
CA GLY A 10 -6.72 -21.89 10.64
C GLY A 10 -6.64 -20.40 10.98
N GLN A 11 -7.60 -19.86 11.73
CA GLN A 11 -7.58 -18.46 12.16
C GLN A 11 -6.85 -18.32 13.48
N THR A 12 -6.07 -17.24 13.65
CA THR A 12 -5.49 -16.84 14.93
C THR A 12 -5.81 -15.38 15.23
N THR A 13 -5.75 -15.03 16.51
CA THR A 13 -5.91 -13.65 16.97
C THR A 13 -4.53 -13.03 17.23
N LEU A 14 -4.41 -11.73 16.99
CA LEU A 14 -3.22 -10.98 17.41
C LEU A 14 -3.50 -10.36 18.79
N PRO A 15 -2.67 -10.64 19.81
CA PRO A 15 -2.78 -10.01 21.12
C PRO A 15 -2.75 -8.49 21.00
N LYS A 16 -3.39 -7.76 21.94
CA LYS A 16 -3.56 -6.30 21.84
C LYS A 16 -2.23 -5.59 21.59
N ALA A 17 -1.19 -5.90 22.36
CA ALA A 17 0.13 -5.30 22.21
C ALA A 17 0.74 -5.51 20.81
N VAL A 18 0.51 -6.67 20.19
CA VAL A 18 1.00 -6.97 18.83
C VAL A 18 0.19 -6.21 17.77
N ARG A 19 -1.13 -6.04 17.95
CA ARG A 19 -1.95 -5.20 17.06
C ARG A 19 -1.54 -3.74 17.12
N ASP A 20 -1.28 -3.24 18.33
CA ASP A 20 -0.86 -1.86 18.56
C ASP A 20 0.52 -1.61 17.92
N SER A 21 1.48 -2.54 18.06
CA SER A 21 2.81 -2.40 17.44
C SER A 21 2.77 -2.44 15.92
N LEU A 22 1.84 -3.22 15.34
CA LEU A 22 1.61 -3.24 13.88
C LEU A 22 0.72 -2.08 13.40
N ALA A 23 0.11 -1.33 14.33
CA ALA A 23 -0.91 -0.31 14.09
C ALA A 23 -2.01 -0.80 13.12
N VAL A 24 -2.58 -1.97 13.43
CA VAL A 24 -3.67 -2.60 12.67
C VAL A 24 -4.94 -2.69 13.51
N LYS A 25 -6.10 -2.55 12.85
CA LYS A 25 -7.43 -2.76 13.44
C LYS A 25 -8.19 -3.89 12.75
N ALA A 26 -9.35 -4.26 13.29
CA ALA A 26 -10.23 -5.24 12.65
C ALA A 26 -10.56 -4.81 11.21
N GLY A 27 -10.42 -5.74 10.28
CA GLY A 27 -10.60 -5.50 8.84
C GLY A 27 -9.35 -5.05 8.09
N ASP A 28 -8.28 -4.63 8.78
CA ASP A 28 -7.00 -4.35 8.11
C ASP A 28 -6.35 -5.65 7.61
N LYS A 29 -5.63 -5.55 6.50
CA LYS A 29 -4.88 -6.67 5.92
C LYS A 29 -3.45 -6.69 6.47
N VAL A 30 -2.94 -7.89 6.71
CA VAL A 30 -1.53 -8.15 6.98
C VAL A 30 -0.95 -9.07 5.90
N ARG A 31 0.35 -8.99 5.67
CA ARG A 31 1.10 -9.88 4.78
C ARG A 31 2.01 -10.76 5.63
N TYR A 32 2.04 -12.04 5.32
CA TYR A 32 2.99 -12.99 5.86
C TYR A 32 4.16 -13.11 4.89
N VAL A 33 5.38 -13.02 5.42
CA VAL A 33 6.62 -13.24 4.67
C VAL A 33 7.34 -14.39 5.33
N ILE A 34 7.55 -15.47 4.58
CA ILE A 34 8.31 -16.63 5.04
C ILE A 34 9.80 -16.30 4.86
N VAL A 35 10.57 -16.46 5.94
CA VAL A 35 12.03 -16.29 5.98
C VAL A 35 12.65 -17.55 6.58
N GLU A 36 13.98 -17.71 6.49
CA GLU A 36 14.66 -18.95 6.94
C GLU A 36 14.32 -19.33 8.39
N ASP A 37 14.32 -18.36 9.29
CA ASP A 37 14.09 -18.59 10.73
C ASP A 37 12.63 -18.37 11.19
N GLY A 38 11.67 -18.26 10.26
CA GLY A 38 10.26 -18.18 10.62
C GLY A 38 9.39 -17.32 9.68
N VAL A 39 8.44 -16.59 10.27
CA VAL A 39 7.44 -15.81 9.52
C VAL A 39 7.36 -14.40 10.09
N LEU A 40 7.48 -13.41 9.21
CA LEU A 40 7.24 -12.01 9.52
C LEU A 40 5.80 -11.62 9.17
N ILE A 41 5.16 -10.85 10.05
CA ILE A 41 3.83 -10.29 9.84
C ILE A 41 3.97 -8.78 9.63
N MET A 42 3.50 -8.28 8.50
CA MET A 42 3.60 -6.85 8.16
C MET A 42 2.21 -6.26 7.83
N PRO A 43 1.90 -5.03 8.26
CA PRO A 43 0.65 -4.38 7.87
C PRO A 43 0.67 -4.03 6.38
N VAL A 44 -0.44 -4.28 5.68
CA VAL A 44 -0.59 -3.82 4.29
C VAL A 44 -1.03 -2.36 4.32
N ARG A 45 -0.14 -1.46 3.89
CA ARG A 45 -0.42 -0.02 3.77
C ARG A 45 -0.65 0.33 2.30
N SER A 46 -1.70 1.10 2.04
CA SER A 46 -1.93 1.63 0.69
C SER A 46 -0.94 2.76 0.42
N THR A 47 -0.28 2.72 -0.75
CA THR A 47 0.54 3.81 -1.27
C THR A 47 -0.27 5.08 -1.54
N ARG A 48 -1.61 4.99 -1.61
CA ARG A 48 -2.48 6.19 -1.67
C ARG A 48 -2.25 7.13 -0.49
N ARG A 49 -1.80 6.64 0.67
CA ARG A 49 -1.45 7.51 1.81
C ARG A 49 -0.26 8.43 1.52
N LEU A 50 0.57 8.08 0.54
CA LEU A 50 1.70 8.89 0.06
C LEU A 50 1.29 9.82 -1.09
N PHE A 51 0.04 9.78 -1.54
CA PHE A 51 -0.42 10.68 -2.60
C PHE A 51 -0.28 12.12 -2.11
N ARG A 52 0.45 12.95 -2.87
CA ARG A 52 0.81 14.34 -2.54
C ARG A 52 1.74 14.52 -1.33
N SER A 53 2.39 13.48 -0.83
CA SER A 53 3.37 13.63 0.26
C SER A 53 4.72 14.17 -0.21
N LEU A 54 5.01 14.12 -1.52
CA LEU A 54 6.22 14.66 -2.11
C LEU A 54 6.02 16.13 -2.47
N ARG A 55 7.02 16.97 -2.17
CA ARG A 55 7.08 18.34 -2.69
C ARG A 55 7.45 18.31 -4.16
N TYR A 56 6.80 19.18 -4.93
CA TYR A 56 7.22 19.47 -6.29
C TYR A 56 8.35 20.51 -6.23
N GLU A 57 9.53 20.15 -6.73
CA GLU A 57 10.72 21.03 -6.80
C GLU A 57 11.04 21.46 -8.24
N GLY A 58 10.13 21.19 -9.19
CA GLY A 58 10.30 21.55 -10.59
C GLY A 58 9.97 23.03 -10.88
N PRO A 59 10.23 23.47 -12.12
CA PRO A 59 9.88 24.82 -12.57
C PRO A 59 8.36 25.03 -12.56
N VAL A 60 7.94 26.28 -12.41
CA VAL A 60 6.54 26.66 -12.67
C VAL A 60 6.28 26.47 -14.16
N VAL A 61 5.21 25.77 -14.50
CA VAL A 61 4.75 25.57 -15.89
C VAL A 61 3.54 26.45 -16.18
N SER A 62 3.40 26.86 -17.43
CA SER A 62 2.20 27.56 -17.91
C SER A 62 0.99 26.64 -17.96
N LEU A 63 -0.22 27.23 -18.02
CA LEU A 63 -1.45 26.46 -18.16
C LEU A 63 -1.49 25.74 -19.51
N GLU A 64 -1.00 26.38 -20.57
CA GLU A 64 -0.91 25.81 -21.91
C GLU A 64 -0.02 24.55 -21.94
N GLU A 65 1.13 24.60 -21.26
CA GLU A 65 2.01 23.44 -21.12
C GLU A 65 1.38 22.33 -20.28
N MET A 66 0.63 22.69 -19.24
CA MET A 66 -0.10 21.73 -18.40
C MET A 66 -1.19 21.01 -19.19
N ASP A 67 -2.00 21.75 -19.95
CA ASP A 67 -3.08 21.20 -20.78
C ASP A 67 -2.54 20.26 -21.85
N LYS A 68 -1.42 20.63 -22.50
CA LYS A 68 -0.73 19.76 -23.46
C LYS A 68 -0.28 18.44 -22.81
N ALA A 69 0.36 18.51 -21.65
CA ALA A 69 0.84 17.32 -20.93
C ALA A 69 -0.31 16.41 -20.48
N ILE A 70 -1.45 16.97 -20.05
CA ILE A 70 -2.65 16.20 -19.69
C ILE A 70 -3.20 15.47 -20.93
N ALA A 71 -3.30 16.14 -22.08
CA ALA A 71 -3.80 15.56 -23.32
C ALA A 71 -2.91 14.41 -23.82
N GLU A 72 -1.59 14.59 -23.78
CA GLU A 72 -0.60 13.55 -24.12
C GLU A 72 -0.72 12.35 -23.18
N GLY A 73 -0.72 12.59 -21.86
CA GLY A 73 -0.82 11.53 -20.86
C GLY A 73 -2.14 10.73 -20.92
N ALA A 74 -3.26 11.39 -21.24
CA ALA A 74 -4.54 10.71 -21.43
C ALA A 74 -4.51 9.76 -22.65
N THR A 75 -3.85 10.18 -23.73
CA THR A 75 -3.68 9.37 -24.94
C THR A 75 -2.78 8.15 -24.68
N GLU A 76 -1.64 8.35 -24.00
CA GLU A 76 -0.73 7.26 -23.62
C GLU A 76 -1.38 6.27 -22.66
N GLY A 77 -2.15 6.76 -21.67
CA GLY A 77 -2.86 5.92 -20.72
C GLY A 77 -3.88 5.01 -21.40
N TRP A 78 -4.59 5.53 -22.40
CA TRP A 78 -5.53 4.76 -23.21
C TRP A 78 -4.83 3.65 -24.00
N LEU A 79 -3.72 3.97 -24.69
CA LEU A 79 -2.91 3.00 -25.44
C LEU A 79 -2.33 1.88 -24.57
N ARG A 80 -1.96 2.19 -23.32
CA ARG A 80 -1.43 1.20 -22.38
C ARG A 80 -2.52 0.24 -21.87
N SER A 81 -3.75 0.72 -21.77
CA SER A 81 -4.90 -0.07 -21.29
C SER A 81 -5.47 -1.02 -22.33
N THR A 82 -5.25 -0.78 -23.62
CA THR A 82 -5.74 -1.62 -24.73
C THR A 82 -4.75 -2.71 -25.16
N GLN A 83 -3.57 -2.77 -24.52
CA GLN A 83 -2.49 -3.70 -24.85
C GLN A 83 -2.27 -4.80 -23.79
N THR A 84 -3.18 -4.91 -22.79
CA THR A 84 -3.25 -6.00 -21.80
C THR A 84 -4.51 -6.82 -22.03
#